data_AF-A0A7X9GWW2-F1
#
_entry.id   AF-A0A7X9GWW2-F1
#
_cell.length_a   1.000
_cell.length_b   1.000
_cell.length_c   1.000
_cell.angle_alpha   90.00
_cell.angle_beta   90.00
_cell.angle_gamma   90.00
#
_symmetry.space_group_name_H-M   'P 1'
#
loop_
_entity.id
_entity.type
_entity.pdbx_description
1 polymer ?
#
loop_
_entity_poly.entity_id
_entity_poly.type
_entity_poly.pdbx_seq_one_letter_code
_entity_poly.pdbx_strand_id
1 'polypeptide(L)'
;MPITKVEELFKELKEKQIRSSKLAWTQYTTGYDFGMEEAYRAITDFLKDEKNYEIILEHKEKDLDPVNKRKMEIAYNAFEPFHLSKELNEINLEIRKKTNELSMILNTFRFNIDG
;
A
#
# COMPACT_ATOMS: atom_id res chain seq x y z
N MET A 1 -20.93 13.57 -10.36
CA MET A 1 -20.24 13.06 -11.56
C MET A 1 -19.69 11.67 -11.29
N PRO A 2 -19.57 10.79 -12.30
CA PRO A 2 -18.88 9.51 -12.14
C PRO A 2 -17.37 9.71 -11.96
N ILE A 3 -16.76 8.85 -11.14
CA ILE A 3 -15.31 8.86 -10.84
C ILE A 3 -14.62 7.57 -11.34
N THR A 4 -15.09 7.04 -12.49
CA THR A 4 -14.74 5.70 -12.99
C THR A 4 -13.25 5.45 -13.09
N LYS A 5 -12.45 6.43 -13.53
CA LYS A 5 -10.99 6.31 -13.58
C LYS A 5 -10.37 6.08 -12.21
N VAL A 6 -10.88 6.74 -11.18
CA VAL A 6 -10.43 6.55 -9.79
C VAL A 6 -10.85 5.17 -9.28
N GLU A 7 -12.04 4.71 -9.64
CA GLU A 7 -12.49 3.36 -9.29
C GLU A 7 -11.64 2.26 -9.95
N GLU A 8 -11.20 2.48 -11.19
CA GLU A 8 -10.26 1.60 -11.90
C GLU A 8 -8.89 1.55 -11.22
N LEU A 9 -8.32 2.71 -10.84
CA LEU A 9 -7.07 2.77 -10.07
C LEU A 9 -7.19 1.98 -8.76
N PHE A 10 -8.29 2.13 -8.04
CA PHE A 10 -8.52 1.41 -6.78
C PHE A 10 -8.74 -0.08 -6.97
N LYS A 11 -9.28 -0.51 -8.12
CA LYS A 11 -9.36 -1.93 -8.47
C LYS A 11 -7.97 -2.53 -8.67
N GLU A 12 -7.08 -1.84 -9.37
CA GLU A 12 -5.69 -2.29 -9.55
C GLU A 12 -4.92 -2.29 -8.22
N LEU A 13 -5.03 -1.22 -7.44
CA LEU A 13 -4.42 -1.12 -6.12
C LEU A 13 -4.86 -2.27 -5.20
N LYS A 14 -6.16 -2.61 -5.23
CA LYS A 14 -6.73 -3.73 -4.48
C LYS A 14 -6.07 -5.06 -4.84
N GLU A 15 -5.79 -5.33 -6.12
CA GLU A 15 -5.11 -6.56 -6.54
C GLU A 15 -3.69 -6.64 -5.97
N LYS A 16 -2.94 -5.53 -6.01
CA LYS A 16 -1.59 -5.45 -5.42
C LYS A 16 -1.64 -5.65 -3.90
N GLN A 17 -2.60 -5.04 -3.22
CA GLN A 17 -2.82 -5.19 -1.77
C GLN A 17 -3.21 -6.63 -1.38
N ILE A 18 -4.08 -7.29 -2.16
CA ILE A 18 -4.46 -8.69 -1.92
C ILE A 18 -3.22 -9.59 -2.02
N ARG A 19 -2.39 -9.40 -3.05
CA ARG A 19 -1.14 -10.15 -3.21
C ARG A 19 -0.21 -9.94 -2.01
N SER A 20 0.02 -8.68 -1.65
CA SER A 20 0.85 -8.30 -0.50
C SER A 20 0.33 -8.92 0.80
N SER A 21 -0.98 -8.87 1.05
CA SER A 21 -1.60 -9.43 2.25
C SER A 21 -1.45 -10.96 2.34
N LYS A 22 -1.58 -11.67 1.22
CA LYS A 22 -1.36 -13.12 1.16
C LYS A 22 0.09 -13.48 1.50
N LEU A 23 1.05 -12.74 0.94
CA LEU A 23 2.48 -12.95 1.22
C LEU A 23 2.82 -12.66 2.68
N ALA A 24 2.30 -11.57 3.23
CA ALA A 24 2.48 -11.22 4.64
C ALA A 24 1.94 -12.32 5.56
N TRP A 25 0.76 -12.88 5.24
CA TRP A 25 0.19 -14.00 5.98
C TRP A 25 1.04 -15.26 5.90
N THR A 26 1.54 -15.61 4.71
CA THR A 26 2.46 -16.75 4.54
C THR A 26 3.74 -16.54 5.33
N GLN A 27 4.36 -15.36 5.25
CA GLN A 27 5.57 -15.05 6.02
C GLN A 27 5.31 -15.16 7.52
N TYR A 28 4.19 -14.60 7.99
CA TYR A 28 3.80 -14.68 9.40
C TYR A 28 3.62 -16.12 9.89
N THR A 29 2.97 -16.99 9.09
CA THR A 29 2.62 -18.36 9.50
C THR A 29 3.74 -19.36 9.29
N THR A 30 4.56 -19.19 8.25
CA THR A 30 5.61 -20.14 7.86
C THR A 30 7.02 -19.69 8.20
N GLY A 31 7.24 -18.40 8.45
CA GLY A 31 8.57 -17.81 8.61
C GLY A 31 9.29 -17.51 7.30
N TYR A 32 8.82 -18.01 6.15
CA TYR A 32 9.48 -17.82 4.86
C TYR A 32 9.01 -16.56 4.14
N ASP A 33 9.96 -15.77 3.64
CA ASP A 33 9.68 -14.64 2.75
C ASP A 33 9.58 -15.12 1.29
N PHE A 34 8.42 -14.94 0.67
CA PHE A 34 8.13 -15.28 -0.73
C PHE A 34 8.12 -14.05 -1.64
N GLY A 35 8.82 -12.98 -1.27
CA GLY A 35 8.93 -11.74 -2.04
C GLY A 35 8.02 -10.64 -1.51
N MET A 36 8.04 -10.46 -0.19
CA MET A 36 7.26 -9.43 0.51
C MET A 36 7.76 -8.03 0.16
N GLU A 37 9.07 -7.85 -0.01
CA GLU A 37 9.64 -6.56 -0.41
C GLU A 37 9.17 -6.15 -1.81
N GLU A 38 9.18 -7.05 -2.79
CA GLU A 38 8.74 -6.77 -4.15
C GLU A 38 7.25 -6.45 -4.21
N ALA A 39 6.42 -7.18 -3.47
CA ALA A 39 5.00 -6.91 -3.40
C ALA A 39 4.69 -5.56 -2.74
N TYR A 40 5.47 -5.17 -1.73
CA TYR A 40 5.37 -3.84 -1.14
C TYR A 40 5.82 -2.74 -2.12
N ARG A 41 6.95 -2.95 -2.79
CA ARG A 41 7.48 -2.03 -3.80
C ARG A 41 6.48 -1.76 -4.92
N ALA A 42 5.80 -2.81 -5.41
CA ALA A 42 4.76 -2.68 -6.42
C ALA A 42 3.57 -1.80 -5.96
N ILE A 43 3.23 -1.81 -4.67
CA ILE A 43 2.22 -0.91 -4.11
C ILE A 43 2.76 0.51 -4.02
N THR A 44 3.98 0.69 -3.51
CA THR A 44 4.55 2.04 -3.36
C THR A 44 4.80 2.71 -4.69
N ASP A 45 5.27 1.97 -5.70
CA ASP A 45 5.53 2.53 -7.04
C ASP A 45 4.22 2.96 -7.69
N PHE A 46 3.14 2.20 -7.48
CA PHE A 46 1.81 2.57 -7.95
C PHE A 46 1.27 3.85 -7.28
N LEU A 47 1.50 3.98 -5.96
CA LEU A 47 1.05 5.14 -5.18
C LEU A 47 1.93 6.39 -5.38
N LYS A 48 3.17 6.22 -5.85
CA LYS A 48 4.09 7.32 -6.22
C LYS A 48 3.96 7.77 -7.68
N ASP A 49 3.20 7.04 -8.49
CA ASP A 49 3.07 7.37 -9.90
C ASP A 49 2.32 8.70 -10.06
N GLU A 50 3.00 9.70 -10.61
CA GLU A 50 2.46 11.05 -10.77
C GLU A 50 1.18 11.07 -11.63
N LYS A 51 1.09 10.21 -12.66
CA LYS A 51 -0.10 10.18 -13.52
C LYS A 51 -1.30 9.63 -12.76
N ASN A 52 -1.10 8.63 -11.91
CA ASN A 52 -2.15 8.13 -11.04
C ASN A 52 -2.62 9.21 -10.07
N TYR A 53 -1.70 9.99 -9.50
CA TYR A 53 -2.05 11.07 -8.57
C TYR A 53 -2.76 12.25 -9.25
N GLU A 54 -2.33 12.63 -10.45
CA GLU A 54 -3.00 13.65 -11.28
C GLU A 54 -4.48 13.30 -11.51
N ILE A 55 -4.79 12.03 -11.81
CA ILE A 55 -6.17 11.55 -11.96
C ILE A 55 -6.98 11.80 -10.68
N ILE A 56 -6.38 11.61 -9.49
CA ILE A 56 -7.05 11.89 -8.22
C ILE A 56 -7.31 13.38 -8.05
N LEU A 57 -6.30 14.22 -8.33
CA LEU A 57 -6.40 15.68 -8.21
C LEU A 57 -7.47 16.27 -9.14
N GLU A 58 -7.56 15.79 -10.39
CA GLU A 58 -8.57 16.20 -11.38
C GLU A 58 -10.01 15.99 -10.89
N HIS A 59 -10.24 15.04 -9.98
CA HIS A 59 -11.57 14.69 -9.50
C HIS A 59 -11.89 15.28 -8.12
N LYS A 60 -10.88 15.80 -7.40
CA LYS A 60 -11.03 16.35 -6.04
C LYS A 60 -11.88 17.62 -6.00
N GLU A 61 -11.69 18.51 -6.97
CA GLU A 61 -12.32 19.84 -7.03
C GLU A 61 -13.70 19.83 -7.72
N LYS A 62 -14.23 18.64 -8.06
CA LYS A 62 -15.51 18.51 -8.75
C LYS A 62 -16.68 18.48 -7.77
N ASP A 63 -17.83 18.98 -8.20
CA ASP A 63 -19.08 18.81 -7.46
C ASP A 63 -19.56 17.35 -7.59
N LEU A 64 -19.41 16.61 -6.49
CA LEU A 64 -19.71 15.18 -6.38
C LEU A 64 -20.82 14.96 -5.36
N ASP A 65 -21.63 13.93 -5.61
CA ASP A 65 -22.56 13.45 -4.60
C ASP A 65 -21.80 12.97 -3.34
N PRO A 66 -22.45 12.90 -2.17
CA PRO A 66 -21.79 12.58 -0.91
C PRO A 66 -21.00 11.27 -0.92
N VAL A 67 -21.47 10.25 -1.65
CA VAL A 67 -20.80 8.94 -1.71
C VAL A 67 -19.50 9.04 -2.50
N ASN A 68 -19.55 9.64 -3.70
CA ASN A 68 -18.35 9.81 -4.51
C ASN A 68 -17.38 10.82 -3.88
N LYS A 69 -17.87 11.84 -3.18
CA LYS A 69 -17.03 12.73 -2.38
C LYS A 69 -16.23 11.98 -1.32
N ARG A 70 -16.86 11.06 -0.59
CA ARG A 70 -16.17 10.23 0.40
C ARG A 70 -15.13 9.30 -0.24
N LYS A 71 -15.45 8.68 -1.37
CA LYS A 71 -14.50 7.84 -2.12
C LYS A 71 -13.28 8.65 -2.56
N MET A 72 -13.49 9.87 -3.06
CA MET A 72 -12.40 10.76 -3.48
C MET A 72 -11.51 11.19 -2.31
N GLU A 73 -12.08 11.47 -1.15
CA GLU A 73 -11.29 11.79 0.05
C GLU A 73 -10.40 10.62 0.46
N ILE A 74 -10.94 9.39 0.47
CA ILE A 74 -10.16 8.17 0.73
C ILE A 74 -9.06 8.01 -0.32
N ALA A 75 -9.37 8.26 -1.59
CA ALA A 75 -8.40 8.18 -2.67
C ALA A 75 -7.25 9.17 -2.50
N TYR A 76 -7.58 10.43 -2.23
CA TYR A 76 -6.61 11.47 -1.98
C TYR A 76 -5.69 11.13 -0.79
N ASN A 77 -6.26 10.73 0.34
CA ASN A 77 -5.50 10.39 1.54
C ASN A 77 -4.60 9.16 1.35
N ALA A 78 -4.94 8.27 0.41
CA ALA A 78 -4.10 7.12 0.10
C ALA A 78 -2.86 7.49 -0.74
N PHE A 79 -2.98 8.47 -1.64
CA PHE A 79 -1.91 8.88 -2.55
C PHE A 79 -1.06 10.03 -1.98
N GLU A 80 -1.69 11.05 -1.38
CA GLU A 80 -1.03 12.28 -0.92
C GLU A 80 0.29 12.02 -0.16
N PRO A 81 0.36 11.10 0.83
CA PRO A 81 1.60 10.86 1.58
C PRO A 81 2.81 10.50 0.72
N PHE A 82 2.57 9.88 -0.45
CA PHE A 82 3.60 9.45 -1.38
C PHE A 82 4.12 10.56 -2.31
N HIS A 83 3.47 11.72 -2.30
CA HIS A 83 3.86 12.89 -3.10
C HIS A 83 4.31 14.09 -2.23
N LEU A 84 4.35 13.94 -0.89
CA LEU A 84 4.80 15.00 0.03
C LEU A 84 6.33 15.19 0.01
N SER A 85 7.08 14.09 0.06
CA SER A 85 8.55 14.12 0.02
C SER A 85 9.13 12.77 -0.36
N LYS A 86 10.18 12.79 -1.21
CA LYS A 86 10.96 11.61 -1.55
C LYS A 86 11.65 11.01 -0.32
N GLU A 87 12.10 11.84 0.62
CA GLU A 87 12.77 11.38 1.84
C GLU A 87 11.80 10.60 2.75
N LEU A 88 10.56 11.09 2.91
CA LEU A 88 9.52 10.38 3.69
C LEU A 88 9.21 9.01 3.08
N ASN A 89 9.18 8.94 1.76
CA ASN A 89 8.99 7.69 1.02
C ASN A 89 10.11 6.68 1.23
N GLU A 90 11.36 7.14 1.28
CA GLU A 90 12.53 6.30 1.54
C GLU A 90 12.52 5.80 2.99
N ILE A 91 12.23 6.68 3.97
CA ILE A 91 12.10 6.31 5.38
C ILE A 91 11.01 5.24 5.58
N ASN A 92 9.85 5.39 4.94
CA ASN A 92 8.77 4.40 5.00
C ASN A 92 9.19 3.03 4.45
N LEU A 93 10.01 3.01 3.38
CA LEU A 93 10.55 1.77 2.84
C LEU A 93 11.50 1.09 3.83
N GLU A 94 12.39 1.85 4.48
CA GLU A 94 13.32 1.31 5.46
C GLU A 94 12.60 0.79 6.72
N ILE A 95 11.58 1.49 7.22
CA ILE A 95 10.72 1.01 8.32
C ILE A 95 10.11 -0.35 7.97
N ARG A 96 9.65 -0.52 6.73
CA ARG A 96 9.04 -1.77 6.26
C ARG A 96 10.04 -2.91 6.15
N LYS A 97 11.24 -2.66 5.63
CA LYS A 97 12.33 -3.65 5.61
C LYS A 97 12.64 -4.14 7.03
N LYS A 98 12.78 -3.22 7.99
CA LYS A 98 12.99 -3.58 9.41
C LYS A 98 11.83 -4.33 10.03
N THR A 99 10.60 -4.01 9.66
CA THR A 99 9.42 -4.76 10.11
C THR A 99 9.42 -6.19 9.57
N ASN A 100 9.84 -6.39 8.31
CA ASN A 100 9.96 -7.72 7.71
C ASN A 100 11.08 -8.53 8.39
N GLU A 101 12.26 -7.94 8.58
CA GLU A 101 13.37 -8.56 9.33
C GLU A 101 12.93 -9.00 10.73
N LEU A 102 12.26 -8.11 11.48
CA LEU A 102 11.73 -8.42 12.81
C LEU A 102 10.72 -9.56 12.77
N SER A 103 9.84 -9.59 11.77
CA SER A 103 8.83 -10.65 11.63
C SER A 103 9.49 -12.02 11.40
N MET A 104 10.58 -12.07 10.65
CA MET A 104 11.35 -13.30 10.46
C MET A 104 12.00 -13.75 11.78
N ILE A 105 12.63 -12.83 12.52
CA ILE A 105 13.25 -13.14 13.82
C ILE A 105 12.20 -13.69 14.80
N LEU A 106 11.06 -13.01 14.95
CA LEU A 106 9.99 -13.43 15.84
C LEU A 106 9.48 -14.85 15.52
N ASN A 107 9.44 -15.21 14.24
CA ASN A 107 9.05 -16.55 13.85
C ASN A 107 10.07 -17.62 14.27
N THR A 108 11.38 -17.33 14.24
CA THR A 108 12.40 -18.24 14.78
C THR A 108 12.16 -18.56 16.26
N PHE A 109 11.75 -17.58 17.07
CA PHE A 109 11.43 -17.78 18.48
C PHE A 109 10.08 -18.52 18.70
N ARG A 110 9.13 -18.45 17.78
CA ARG A 110 7.84 -19.14 17.96
C ARG A 110 7.92 -20.66 17.92
N PHE A 111 9.01 -21.23 17.42
CA PHE A 111 9.17 -22.68 17.27
C PHE A 111 10.01 -23.34 18.36
N ASN A 112 10.59 -22.59 19.31
CA ASN A 112 11.26 -23.21 20.46
C ASN A 112 10.27 -23.41 21.60
N ILE A 113 10.44 -24.52 22.33
CA ILE A 113 9.57 -24.92 23.46
C ILE A 113 9.51 -23.88 24.59
N ASP A 114 10.48 -22.97 24.69
CA ASP A 114 10.54 -21.89 25.68
C ASP A 114 10.49 -20.47 25.06
N GLY A 115 10.32 -20.35 23.74
CA GLY A 115 10.50 -19.10 22.97
C GLY A 115 11.92 -18.92 22.44
#